data_AF-A0A7S3D028-F1
#
_entry.id   AF-A0A7S3D028-F1
#
_cell.length_a   1.000
_cell.length_b   1.000
_cell.length_c   1.000
_cell.angle_alpha   90.00
_cell.angle_beta   90.00
_cell.angle_gamma   90.00
#
_symmetry.space_group_name_H-M   'P 1'
#
loop_
_entity.id
_entity.type
_entity.pdbx_description
1 polymer ?
#
loop_
_entity_poly.entity_id
_entity_poly.type
_entity_poly.pdbx_seq_one_letter_code
_entity_poly.pdbx_strand_id
1 'polypeptide(L)'
;KTTAINIMTGLFPATEGDCTIFGLSVSNDIDTIRKFTGVCPQHDILWNELTAQEHLRIFARLKGMKGPLENEVIKRLEEVDLLEVANKRVGEFSGGMKRRLSVAIAAIGDPKIIFMDEPTAEP
;
A
#
# COMPACT_ATOMS: atom_id res chain seq x y z
N LYS A 1 17.08 1.36 10.65
CA LYS A 1 16.18 2.25 9.88
C LYS A 1 14.84 1.55 9.62
N THR A 2 14.85 0.39 8.95
CA THR A 2 13.67 -0.46 8.66
C THR A 2 12.90 -0.94 9.90
N THR A 3 13.59 -1.27 11.00
CA THR A 3 12.94 -1.70 12.26
C THR A 3 12.02 -0.64 12.86
N ALA A 4 12.41 0.64 12.78
CA ALA A 4 11.58 1.73 13.30
C ALA A 4 10.34 1.98 12.43
N ILE A 5 10.47 1.87 11.11
CA ILE A 5 9.34 1.97 10.17
C ILE A 5 8.39 0.78 10.35
N ASN A 6 8.91 -0.42 10.56
CA ASN A 6 8.09 -1.60 10.80
C ASN A 6 7.35 -1.54 12.15
N ILE A 7 7.96 -0.96 13.18
CA ILE A 7 7.28 -0.69 14.45
C ILE A 7 6.17 0.36 14.22
N MET A 8 6.48 1.50 13.58
CA MET A 8 5.48 2.54 13.30
C MET A 8 4.33 2.07 12.40
N THR A 9 4.57 1.15 11.47
CA THR A 9 3.52 0.58 10.61
C THR A 9 2.79 -0.60 11.25
N GLY A 10 3.20 -1.04 12.44
CA GLY A 10 2.65 -2.20 13.14
C GLY A 10 2.90 -3.53 12.45
N LEU A 11 3.98 -3.62 11.67
CA LEU A 11 4.51 -4.87 11.10
C LEU A 11 5.26 -5.68 12.17
N PHE A 12 5.90 -5.00 13.14
CA PHE A 12 6.47 -5.64 14.32
C PHE A 12 5.96 -4.96 15.60
N PRO A 13 5.62 -5.72 16.65
CA PRO A 13 5.37 -5.14 17.96
C PRO A 13 6.66 -4.51 18.50
N ALA A 14 6.53 -3.37 19.18
CA ALA A 14 7.65 -2.81 19.93
C ALA A 14 8.04 -3.77 21.06
N THR A 15 9.34 -4.01 21.24
CA THR A 15 9.84 -4.87 22.32
C THR A 15 9.73 -4.17 23.68
N GLU A 16 9.98 -2.85 23.73
CA GLU A 16 9.79 -1.97 24.88
C GLU A 16 9.44 -0.54 24.41
N GLY A 17 8.67 0.21 25.21
CA GLY A 17 8.19 1.55 24.87
C GLY A 17 6.93 1.54 23.98
N ASP A 18 6.40 2.72 23.69
CA ASP A 18 5.22 2.87 22.82
C ASP A 18 5.44 4.00 21.81
N CYS A 19 4.86 3.85 20.63
CA CYS A 19 4.88 4.85 19.58
C CYS A 19 3.46 5.38 19.38
N THR A 20 3.31 6.69 19.20
CA THR A 20 2.01 7.29 18.93
C THR A 20 1.94 7.86 17.52
N ILE A 21 0.89 7.48 16.77
CA ILE A 21 0.57 8.04 15.46
C ILE A 21 -0.77 8.76 15.57
N PHE A 22 -0.77 10.08 15.35
CA PHE A 22 -1.94 10.94 15.59
C PHE A 22 -2.54 10.80 17.02
N GLY A 23 -1.69 10.58 18.02
CA GLY A 23 -2.12 10.39 19.41
C GLY A 23 -2.69 8.99 19.72
N LEU A 24 -2.70 8.07 18.74
CA LEU A 24 -3.11 6.67 18.93
C LEU A 24 -1.88 5.80 19.18
N SER A 25 -1.97 4.89 20.13
CA SER A 25 -0.90 3.96 20.48
C SER A 25 -0.76 2.89 19.40
N VAL A 26 0.44 2.76 18.82
CA VAL A 26 0.74 1.69 17.85
C VAL A 26 0.53 0.31 18.46
N SER A 27 0.71 0.18 19.78
CA SER A 27 0.56 -1.09 20.49
C SER A 27 -0.91 -1.47 20.74
N ASN A 28 -1.78 -0.49 20.99
CA ASN A 28 -3.17 -0.72 21.40
C ASN A 28 -4.20 -0.42 20.30
N ASP A 29 -3.89 0.49 19.37
CA ASP A 29 -4.84 1.06 18.41
C ASP A 29 -4.49 0.71 16.96
N ILE A 30 -3.69 -0.34 16.73
CA ILE A 30 -3.11 -0.61 15.42
C ILE A 30 -4.13 -0.78 14.30
N ASP A 31 -5.29 -1.39 14.59
CA ASP A 31 -6.36 -1.57 13.62
C ASP A 31 -7.04 -0.24 13.25
N THR A 32 -7.06 0.73 14.17
CA THR A 32 -7.52 2.09 13.91
C THR A 32 -6.47 2.85 13.11
N ILE A 33 -5.20 2.72 13.47
CA ILE A 33 -4.07 3.35 12.76
C ILE A 33 -4.02 2.86 11.30
N ARG A 34 -4.16 1.56 11.04
CA ARG A 34 -4.18 0.95 9.70
C ARG A 34 -5.31 1.45 8.80
N LYS A 35 -6.40 1.99 9.35
CA LYS A 35 -7.47 2.64 8.57
C LYS A 35 -7.07 4.02 8.05
N PHE A 36 -6.14 4.68 8.71
CA PHE A 36 -5.69 6.03 8.35
C PHE A 36 -4.29 6.05 7.72
N THR A 37 -3.60 4.92 7.69
CA THR A 37 -2.26 4.78 7.12
C THR A 37 -2.27 3.85 5.90
N GLY A 38 -1.54 4.23 4.86
CA GLY A 38 -1.19 3.37 3.73
C GLY A 38 0.25 2.92 3.89
N VAL A 39 0.51 1.64 3.70
CA VAL A 39 1.90 1.14 3.64
C VAL A 39 2.16 0.75 2.19
N CYS A 40 3.24 1.26 1.62
CA CYS A 40 3.79 0.81 0.36
C CYS A 40 4.93 -0.17 0.68
N PRO A 41 4.70 -1.49 0.62
CA PRO A 41 5.74 -2.47 0.94
C PRO A 41 6.84 -2.44 -0.13
N GLN A 42 8.09 -2.66 0.28
CA GLN A 42 9.21 -2.79 -0.66
C GLN A 42 9.02 -4.02 -1.56
N HIS A 43 9.04 -3.81 -2.88
CA HIS A 43 9.23 -4.71 -4.04
C HIS A 43 8.55 -6.10 -4.11
N ASP A 44 8.22 -6.76 -3.00
CA ASP A 44 7.82 -8.19 -2.95
C ASP A 44 6.31 -8.45 -2.81
N ILE A 45 5.46 -7.41 -2.85
CA ILE A 45 3.99 -7.61 -2.77
C ILE A 45 3.29 -7.70 -4.12
N LEU A 46 4.04 -7.56 -5.22
CA LEU A 46 3.47 -7.63 -6.55
C LEU A 46 3.55 -9.06 -7.06
N TRP A 47 2.40 -9.72 -7.15
CA TRP A 47 2.28 -11.05 -7.75
C TRP A 47 2.30 -10.92 -9.27
N ASN A 48 3.28 -11.53 -9.93
CA ASN A 48 3.46 -11.39 -11.37
C ASN A 48 2.29 -11.96 -12.17
N GLU A 49 1.56 -12.91 -11.60
CA GLU A 49 0.43 -13.61 -12.20
C GLU A 49 -0.86 -12.79 -12.19
N LEU A 50 -0.96 -11.80 -11.29
CA LEU A 50 -2.12 -10.96 -11.11
C LEU A 50 -2.03 -9.67 -11.95
N THR A 51 -3.18 -9.15 -12.33
CA THR A 51 -3.33 -7.87 -13.03
C THR A 51 -3.28 -6.68 -12.08
N ALA A 52 -3.07 -5.48 -12.61
CA ALA A 52 -3.09 -4.25 -11.78
C ALA A 52 -4.44 -4.04 -11.08
N GLN A 53 -5.57 -4.34 -11.75
CA GLN A 53 -6.89 -4.25 -11.10
C GLN A 53 -7.05 -5.24 -9.96
N GLU A 54 -6.60 -6.49 -10.13
CA GLU A 54 -6.71 -7.52 -9.11
C GLU A 54 -5.93 -7.15 -7.85
N HIS A 55 -4.72 -6.59 -8.01
CA HIS A 55 -3.96 -6.06 -6.88
C HIS A 55 -4.77 -5.02 -6.12
N LEU A 56 -5.29 -3.99 -6.80
CA LEU A 56 -6.04 -2.93 -6.13
C LEU A 56 -7.30 -3.48 -5.43
N ARG A 57 -8.03 -4.41 -6.06
CA ARG A 57 -9.19 -5.06 -5.43
C ARG A 57 -8.80 -5.82 -4.15
N ILE A 58 -7.71 -6.60 -4.19
CA ILE A 58 -7.22 -7.36 -3.02
C ILE A 58 -6.85 -6.40 -1.90
N PHE A 59 -6.03 -5.38 -2.18
CA PHE A 59 -5.58 -4.44 -1.16
C PHE A 59 -6.72 -3.59 -0.59
N ALA A 60 -7.71 -3.20 -1.40
CA ALA A 60 -8.92 -2.54 -0.92
C ALA A 60 -9.74 -3.42 0.05
N ARG A 61 -9.88 -4.71 -0.26
CA ARG A 61 -10.56 -5.66 0.63
C ARG A 61 -9.76 -5.91 1.92
N LEU A 62 -8.44 -6.01 1.85
CA LEU A 62 -7.57 -6.13 3.02
C LEU A 62 -7.65 -4.89 3.92
N LYS A 63 -7.80 -3.68 3.35
CA LYS A 63 -8.09 -2.46 4.11
C LYS A 63 -9.52 -2.40 4.69
N GLY A 64 -10.33 -3.42 4.47
CA GLY A 64 -11.69 -3.52 5.02
C GLY A 64 -12.73 -2.68 4.28
N MET A 65 -12.43 -2.20 3.07
CA MET A 65 -13.40 -1.46 2.26
C MET A 65 -14.56 -2.38 1.87
N LYS A 66 -15.79 -1.93 2.18
CA LYS A 66 -17.04 -2.64 1.88
C LYS A 66 -17.71 -2.02 0.65
N GLY A 67 -18.47 -2.82 -0.09
CA GLY A 67 -19.22 -2.36 -1.26
C GLY A 67 -18.45 -2.39 -2.58
N PRO A 68 -18.99 -1.76 -3.64
CA PRO A 68 -18.38 -1.72 -4.97
C PRO A 68 -17.02 -1.01 -4.95
N LEU A 69 -15.99 -1.63 -5.53
CA LEU A 69 -14.63 -1.09 -5.56
C LEU A 69 -14.23 -0.52 -6.93
N GLU A 70 -15.03 -0.75 -7.97
CA GLU A 70 -14.64 -0.43 -9.35
C GLU A 70 -14.26 1.04 -9.54
N ASN A 71 -15.06 1.96 -9.00
CA ASN A 71 -14.78 3.39 -9.12
C ASN A 71 -13.45 3.77 -8.43
N GLU A 72 -13.15 3.19 -7.28
CA GLU A 72 -11.89 3.44 -6.58
C GLU A 72 -10.71 2.84 -7.33
N VAL A 73 -10.85 1.60 -7.84
CA VAL A 73 -9.82 0.93 -8.63
C VAL A 73 -9.49 1.71 -9.90
N ILE A 74 -10.52 2.15 -10.64
CA ILE A 74 -10.36 2.97 -11.86
C ILE A 74 -9.65 4.28 -11.51
N LYS A 75 -10.16 5.01 -10.51
CA LYS A 75 -9.56 6.28 -10.04
C LYS A 75 -8.08 6.12 -9.71
N ARG A 76 -7.70 5.09 -8.94
CA ARG A 76 -6.29 4.89 -8.57
C ARG A 76 -5.40 4.53 -9.74
N LEU A 77 -5.91 3.78 -10.72
CA LEU A 77 -5.15 3.46 -11.93
C LEU A 77 -4.97 4.67 -12.84
N GLU A 78 -5.96 5.55 -12.91
CA GLU A 78 -5.85 6.83 -13.63
C GLU A 78 -4.80 7.75 -12.98
N GLU A 79 -4.82 7.88 -11.65
CA GLU A 79 -3.87 8.73 -10.91
C GLU A 79 -2.40 8.34 -11.12
N VAL A 80 -2.12 7.07 -11.45
CA VAL A 80 -0.76 6.56 -11.67
C VAL A 80 -0.47 6.18 -13.13
N ASP A 81 -1.34 6.57 -14.07
CA ASP A 81 -1.18 6.32 -15.50
C ASP A 81 -0.95 4.82 -15.80
N LEU A 82 -1.86 3.98 -15.28
CA LEU A 82 -1.90 2.53 -15.49
C LEU A 82 -3.28 2.02 -15.95
N LEU A 83 -4.25 2.89 -16.21
CA LEU A 83 -5.61 2.47 -16.59
C LEU A 83 -5.62 1.66 -17.90
N GLU A 84 -4.84 2.07 -18.91
CA GLU A 84 -4.79 1.37 -20.20
C GLU A 84 -4.20 -0.05 -20.09
N VAL A 85 -3.38 -0.29 -19.08
CA VAL A 85 -2.73 -1.58 -18.81
C VAL A 85 -3.35 -2.31 -17.61
N ALA A 86 -4.53 -1.89 -17.17
CA ALA A 86 -5.20 -2.37 -15.97
C ALA A 86 -5.39 -3.90 -15.96
N ASN A 87 -5.64 -4.49 -17.13
CA ASN A 87 -5.87 -5.93 -17.32
C ASN A 87 -4.60 -6.72 -17.70
N LYS A 88 -3.44 -6.05 -17.84
CA LYS A 88 -2.17 -6.75 -18.09
C LYS A 88 -1.63 -7.32 -16.79
N ARG A 89 -0.96 -8.47 -16.88
CA ARG A 89 -0.31 -9.08 -15.72
C ARG A 89 0.87 -8.23 -15.27
N VAL A 90 1.07 -8.12 -13.97
CA VAL A 90 2.16 -7.33 -13.41
C VAL A 90 3.53 -7.91 -13.76
N GLY A 91 3.61 -9.20 -14.10
CA GLY A 91 4.84 -9.79 -14.66
C GLY A 91 5.33 -9.11 -15.95
N GLU A 92 4.42 -8.48 -16.71
CA GLU A 92 4.73 -7.76 -17.96
C GLU A 92 5.08 -6.28 -17.71
N PHE A 93 4.99 -5.79 -16.47
CA PHE A 93 5.23 -4.40 -16.13
C PHE A 93 6.73 -4.11 -16.06
N SER A 94 7.14 -2.96 -16.60
CA SER A 94 8.48 -2.42 -16.32
C SER A 94 8.65 -2.12 -14.82
N GLY A 95 9.89 -2.00 -14.35
CA GLY A 95 10.15 -1.60 -12.95
C GLY A 95 9.45 -0.29 -12.56
N GLY A 96 9.40 0.68 -13.49
CA GLY A 96 8.68 1.93 -13.29
C GLY A 96 7.16 1.74 -13.16
N MET A 97 6.55 0.89 -13.99
CA MET A 97 5.12 0.56 -13.90
C MET A 97 4.81 -0.18 -12.59
N LYS A 98 5.66 -1.12 -12.17
CA LYS A 98 5.55 -1.78 -10.86
C LYS A 98 5.60 -0.78 -9.71
N ARG A 99 6.52 0.19 -9.77
CA ARG A 99 6.62 1.27 -8.78
C ARG A 99 5.33 2.11 -8.73
N ARG A 100 4.79 2.51 -9.87
CA ARG A 100 3.52 3.24 -9.97
C ARG A 100 2.35 2.45 -9.39
N LEU A 101 2.28 1.14 -9.66
CA LEU A 101 1.27 0.26 -9.06
C LEU A 101 1.41 0.20 -7.53
N SER A 102 2.62 0.13 -6.99
CA SER A 102 2.84 0.17 -5.54
C SER A 102 2.34 1.48 -4.91
N VAL A 103 2.51 2.62 -5.60
CA VAL A 103 1.94 3.90 -5.16
C VAL A 103 0.42 3.86 -5.15
N ALA A 104 -0.21 3.34 -6.22
CA ALA A 104 -1.66 3.20 -6.28
C ALA A 104 -2.20 2.31 -5.15
N ILE A 105 -1.55 1.17 -4.87
CA ILE A 105 -1.89 0.28 -3.76
C ILE A 105 -1.84 1.01 -2.41
N ALA A 106 -0.77 1.78 -2.18
CA ALA A 106 -0.61 2.53 -0.95
C ALA A 106 -1.71 3.59 -0.77
N ALA A 107 -2.12 4.23 -1.86
CA ALA A 107 -3.13 5.28 -1.91
C ALA A 107 -4.60 4.78 -1.83
N ILE A 108 -4.85 3.48 -1.92
CA ILE A 108 -6.22 2.93 -1.80
C ILE A 108 -6.88 3.35 -0.50
N GLY A 109 -8.14 3.81 -0.58
CA GLY A 109 -8.93 4.14 0.61
C GLY A 109 -8.55 5.47 1.26
N ASP A 110 -7.87 6.34 0.50
CA ASP A 110 -7.51 7.71 0.89
C ASP A 110 -6.86 7.81 2.29
N PRO A 111 -5.74 7.10 2.53
CA PRO A 111 -5.07 7.19 3.82
C PRO A 111 -4.51 8.60 4.04
N LYS A 112 -4.51 9.05 5.31
CA LYS A 112 -3.97 10.35 5.72
C LYS A 112 -2.44 10.41 5.67
N ILE A 113 -1.78 9.25 5.79
CA ILE A 113 -0.32 9.12 5.70
C ILE A 113 0.02 7.88 4.87
N ILE A 114 0.96 8.00 3.94
CA ILE A 114 1.55 6.87 3.23
C ILE A 114 3.00 6.68 3.71
N PHE A 115 3.31 5.51 4.27
CA PHE A 115 4.67 5.10 4.57
C PHE A 115 5.27 4.44 3.33
N MET A 116 6.29 5.08 2.74
CA MET A 116 7.11 4.55 1.65
C MET A 116 8.53 4.34 2.18
N ASP A 117 9.03 3.10 2.22
CA ASP A 117 10.42 2.84 2.56
C ASP A 117 11.31 2.85 1.29
N GLU A 118 12.17 3.88 1.24
CA GLU A 118 13.19 4.28 0.26
C GLU A 118 12.85 4.41 -1.25
N PRO A 119 13.29 5.52 -1.91
CA PRO A 119 13.25 5.73 -3.35
C PRO A 119 14.65 5.63 -3.97
N THR A 120 15.08 4.46 -4.42
CA THR A 120 16.10 4.34 -5.47
C THR A 120 16.20 2.89 -5.92
N ALA A 121 15.94 2.64 -7.21
CA ALA A 121 16.64 1.57 -7.89
C ALA A 121 18.07 2.10 -8.12
N GLU A 122 19.09 1.34 -7.72
CA GLU A 122 20.43 1.55 -8.26
C GLU A 122 20.40 1.40 -9.80
N PRO A 123 21.29 2.11 -10.51
CA PRO A 123 21.23 2.29 -11.97
C PRO A 123 21.45 1.01 -12.79
#